data_AF-A0A0B8P3Y1-F1
#
_entry.id   AF-A0A0B8P3Y1-F1
#
_cell.length_a   1.000
_cell.length_b   1.000
_cell.length_c   1.000
_cell.angle_alpha   90.00
_cell.angle_beta   90.00
_cell.angle_gamma   90.00
#
_symmetry.space_group_name_H-M   'P 1'
#
loop_
_entity.id
_entity.type
_entity.pdbx_description
1 polymer ?
#
loop_
_entity_poly.entity_id
_entity_poly.type
_entity_poly.pdbx_seq_one_letter_code
_entity_poly.pdbx_strand_id
1 'polypeptide(L)'
;MNPQTFRTDSEGALSYFVAGNENYPQDSGFALKNWTKCEVENAGVFITSDSASTMGKVHFTNADGEVTSVDKTWKFVKDEQGTIRIALHHSSLEYISE
;
A
#
# COMPACT_ATOMS: atom_id res chain seq x y z
N MET A 1 -14.82 -2.86 14.80
CA MET A 1 -13.77 -2.39 13.88
C MET A 1 -12.54 -2.13 14.72
N ASN A 2 -11.36 -2.67 14.35
CA ASN A 2 -10.13 -2.31 15.06
C ASN A 2 -9.83 -0.83 14.76
N PRO A 3 -9.64 0.03 15.78
CA PRO A 3 -9.56 1.48 15.60
C PRO A 3 -8.39 1.93 14.72
N GLN A 4 -7.35 1.12 14.58
CA GLN A 4 -6.15 1.42 13.78
C GLN A 4 -6.12 0.69 12.43
N THR A 5 -7.22 0.03 12.02
CA THR A 5 -7.27 -0.59 10.69
C THR A 5 -7.14 0.44 9.57
N PHE A 6 -7.83 1.57 9.71
CA PHE A 6 -7.81 2.66 8.73
C PHE A 6 -7.00 3.84 9.25
N ARG A 7 -6.08 4.35 8.42
CA ARG A 7 -5.22 5.50 8.73
C ARG A 7 -5.60 6.62 7.77
N THR A 8 -6.50 7.49 8.21
CA THR A 8 -7.11 8.53 7.37
C THR A 8 -6.36 9.87 7.40
N ASP A 9 -5.30 9.97 8.19
CA ASP A 9 -4.41 11.12 8.28
C ASP A 9 -2.97 10.76 7.88
N SER A 10 -2.14 11.78 7.72
CA SER A 10 -0.74 11.64 7.32
C SER A 10 0.11 10.90 8.35
N GLU A 11 -0.18 11.06 9.65
CA GLU A 11 0.63 10.48 10.73
C GLU A 11 0.45 8.95 10.78
N GLY A 12 -0.80 8.50 10.70
CA GLY A 12 -1.13 7.09 10.61
C GLY A 12 -0.57 6.48 9.34
N ALA A 13 -0.80 7.13 8.19
CA ALA A 13 -0.29 6.64 6.91
C ALA A 13 1.23 6.45 6.93
N LEU A 14 1.98 7.41 7.49
CA LEU A 14 3.42 7.29 7.66
C LEU A 14 3.79 6.16 8.63
N SER A 15 3.14 6.10 9.80
CA SER A 15 3.45 5.10 10.83
C SER A 15 3.34 3.66 10.32
N TYR A 16 2.36 3.38 9.46
CA TYR A 16 2.23 2.06 8.82
C TYR A 16 3.50 1.59 8.11
N PHE A 17 4.20 2.51 7.43
CA PHE A 17 5.39 2.20 6.65
C PHE A 17 6.67 2.22 7.48
N VAL A 18 6.82 3.16 8.41
CA VAL A 18 8.11 3.39 9.09
C VAL A 18 8.08 3.22 10.62
N ALA A 19 6.97 2.74 11.19
CA ALA A 19 6.79 2.54 12.63
C ALA A 19 7.00 3.82 13.46
N GLY A 20 7.28 3.67 14.76
CA GLY A 20 7.86 4.71 15.61
C GLY A 20 6.91 5.82 16.08
N ASN A 21 5.60 5.66 15.90
CA ASN A 21 4.61 6.63 16.36
C ASN A 21 3.88 6.07 17.61
N GLU A 22 3.93 6.81 18.72
CA GLU A 22 3.28 6.43 19.99
C GLU A 22 1.75 6.30 19.87
N ASN A 23 1.13 7.00 18.92
CA ASN A 23 -0.30 6.90 18.63
C ASN A 23 -0.66 5.62 17.84
N TYR A 24 0.33 4.94 17.26
CA TYR A 24 0.18 3.72 16.46
C TYR A 24 1.18 2.63 16.91
N PRO A 25 1.16 2.21 18.19
CA PRO A 25 2.21 1.38 18.79
C PRO A 25 2.25 -0.06 18.23
N GLN A 26 1.24 -0.48 17.45
CA GLN A 26 1.20 -1.79 16.79
C GLN A 26 1.86 -1.77 15.41
N ASP A 27 2.20 -0.60 14.87
CA ASP A 27 2.81 -0.48 13.56
C ASP A 27 4.30 -0.81 13.64
N SER A 28 4.69 -1.91 12.98
CA SER A 28 6.08 -2.39 12.91
C SER A 28 6.85 -1.87 11.70
N GLY A 29 6.20 -1.08 10.84
CA GLY A 29 6.82 -0.45 9.69
C GLY A 29 6.98 -1.41 8.51
N PHE A 30 6.02 -1.38 7.58
CA PHE A 30 6.07 -2.23 6.39
C PHE A 30 7.32 -2.03 5.53
N ALA A 31 7.86 -0.80 5.45
CA ALA A 31 9.06 -0.48 4.68
C ALA A 31 10.35 -0.99 5.36
N LEU A 32 10.30 -1.31 6.65
CA LEU A 32 11.47 -1.76 7.43
C LEU A 32 11.77 -3.26 7.27
N LYS A 33 11.02 -3.97 6.44
CA LYS A 33 11.18 -5.41 6.18
C LYS A 33 12.32 -5.76 5.21
N ASN A 34 13.24 -4.83 4.94
CA ASN A 34 14.41 -5.04 4.07
C ASN A 34 14.07 -5.63 2.69
N TRP A 35 13.03 -5.08 2.05
CA TRP A 35 12.64 -5.49 0.70
C TRP A 35 13.75 -5.18 -0.29
N THR A 36 14.17 -6.19 -1.05
CA THR A 36 15.20 -6.09 -2.09
C THR A 36 14.60 -5.88 -3.47
N LYS A 37 13.34 -6.28 -3.65
CA LYS A 37 12.61 -6.13 -4.92
C LYS A 37 11.12 -5.87 -4.66
N CYS A 38 10.52 -5.06 -5.52
CA CYS A 38 9.10 -4.76 -5.54
C CYS A 38 8.62 -4.78 -6.99
N GLU A 39 7.71 -5.69 -7.32
CA GLU A 39 7.20 -5.87 -8.69
C GLU A 39 5.69 -5.76 -8.71
N VAL A 40 5.17 -4.92 -9.61
CA VAL A 40 3.73 -4.67 -9.76
C VAL A 40 3.21 -5.48 -10.93
N GLU A 41 2.14 -6.24 -10.69
CA GLU A 41 1.38 -6.96 -11.72
C GLU A 41 -0.06 -6.43 -11.74
N ASN A 42 -0.35 -5.52 -12.66
CA ASN A 42 -1.70 -4.95 -12.78
C ASN A 42 -2.64 -5.92 -13.50
N ALA A 43 -3.75 -6.26 -12.85
CA ALA A 43 -4.87 -6.97 -13.48
C ALA A 43 -5.80 -5.99 -14.22
N GLY A 44 -5.88 -4.75 -13.75
CA GLY A 44 -6.72 -3.71 -14.34
C GLY A 44 -6.24 -2.31 -14.01
N VAL A 45 -6.38 -1.42 -14.98
CA VAL A 45 -6.12 0.02 -14.84
C VAL A 45 -7.34 0.75 -15.39
N PHE A 46 -7.89 1.65 -14.59
CA PHE A 46 -9.00 2.50 -14.99
C PHE A 46 -8.61 3.96 -14.81
N ILE A 47 -8.63 4.73 -15.89
CA ILE A 47 -8.25 6.15 -15.89
C ILE A 47 -9.49 6.94 -16.29
N THR A 48 -9.84 7.94 -15.49
CA THR A 48 -10.95 8.86 -15.77
C THR A 48 -10.62 10.26 -15.26
N SER A 49 -10.70 11.24 -16.17
CA SER A 49 -10.34 12.64 -15.92
C SER A 49 -8.96 12.76 -15.26
N ASP A 50 -8.88 13.36 -14.07
CA ASP A 50 -7.65 13.54 -13.30
C ASP A 50 -7.45 12.46 -12.22
N SER A 51 -8.04 11.28 -12.40
CA SER A 51 -7.87 10.15 -11.49
C SER A 51 -7.53 8.86 -12.22
N ALA A 52 -6.82 7.99 -11.53
CA ALA A 52 -6.56 6.62 -11.97
C ALA A 52 -6.74 5.66 -10.81
N SER A 53 -7.29 4.49 -11.10
CA SER A 53 -7.35 3.36 -10.16
C SER A 53 -6.61 2.18 -10.76
N THR A 54 -5.88 1.45 -9.94
CA THR A 54 -5.23 0.19 -10.33
C THR A 54 -5.65 -0.92 -9.38
N MET A 55 -5.79 -2.12 -9.93
CA MET A 55 -5.99 -3.35 -9.19
C MET A 55 -5.04 -4.42 -9.73
N GLY A 56 -4.50 -5.23 -8.84
CA GLY A 56 -3.56 -6.29 -9.21
C GLY A 56 -2.80 -6.81 -8.00
N LYS A 57 -1.62 -7.36 -8.25
CA LYS A 57 -0.71 -7.85 -7.21
C LYS A 57 0.53 -6.97 -7.12
N VAL A 58 1.13 -6.97 -5.94
CA VAL A 58 2.52 -6.55 -5.76
C VAL A 58 3.29 -7.65 -5.06
N HIS A 59 4.44 -8.01 -5.64
CA HIS A 59 5.35 -9.02 -5.15
C HIS A 59 6.54 -8.34 -4.48
N PHE A 60 6.70 -8.60 -3.19
CA PHE A 60 7.81 -8.08 -2.39
C PHE A 60 8.79 -9.21 -2.12
N THR A 61 10.05 -9.03 -2.54
CA THR A 61 11.13 -9.97 -2.25
C THR A 61 11.94 -9.47 -1.05
N ASN A 62 12.15 -10.30 -0.02
CA ASN A 62 12.96 -9.94 1.14
C ASN A 62 14.46 -10.19 0.90
N ALA A 63 15.29 -9.95 1.92
CA ALA A 63 16.74 -10.17 1.85
C ALA A 63 17.13 -11.65 1.66
N ASP A 64 16.27 -12.58 2.08
CA ASP A 64 16.47 -14.02 1.95
C ASP A 64 15.98 -14.58 0.59
N GLY A 65 15.41 -13.71 -0.25
CA GLY A 65 14.87 -14.08 -1.57
C GLY A 65 13.43 -14.62 -1.54
N GLU A 66 12.77 -14.62 -0.39
CA GLU A 66 11.38 -15.06 -0.26
C GLU A 66 10.42 -13.99 -0.81
N VAL A 67 9.36 -14.44 -1.48
CA VAL A 67 8.37 -13.55 -2.11
C VAL A 67 7.08 -13.53 -1.32
N THR A 68 6.68 -12.34 -0.86
CA THR A 68 5.34 -12.07 -0.34
C THR A 68 4.50 -11.38 -1.41
N SER A 69 3.40 -12.01 -1.82
CA SER A 69 2.43 -11.44 -2.76
C SER A 69 1.22 -10.87 -2.01
N VAL A 70 0.79 -9.68 -2.38
CA VAL A 70 -0.42 -9.05 -1.83
C VAL A 70 -1.30 -8.51 -2.94
N ASP A 71 -2.60 -8.61 -2.75
CA ASP A 71 -3.56 -7.92 -3.60
C ASP A 71 -3.52 -6.43 -3.27
N LYS A 72 -3.49 -5.58 -4.29
CA LYS A 72 -3.42 -4.13 -4.17
C LYS A 72 -4.56 -3.46 -4.92
N THR A 73 -5.13 -2.46 -4.26
CA THR A 73 -5.94 -1.43 -4.90
C THR A 73 -5.32 -0.08 -4.59
N TRP A 74 -5.01 0.70 -5.63
CA TRP A 74 -4.55 2.07 -5.48
C TRP A 74 -5.50 3.02 -6.19
N LYS A 75 -5.68 4.21 -5.61
CA LYS A 75 -6.26 5.36 -6.31
C LYS A 75 -5.22 6.47 -6.34
N PHE A 76 -5.11 7.08 -7.51
CA PHE A 76 -4.30 8.25 -7.76
C PHE A 76 -5.17 9.41 -8.19
N VAL A 77 -4.77 10.62 -7.80
CA VAL A 77 -5.37 11.88 -8.24
C VAL A 77 -4.27 12.82 -8.67
N LYS A 78 -4.52 13.62 -9.70
CA LYS A 78 -3.63 14.70 -10.11
C LYS A 78 -3.99 15.96 -9.31
N ASP A 79 -3.02 16.59 -8.66
CA ASP A 79 -3.23 17.89 -8.03
C ASP A 79 -3.26 19.03 -9.06
N GLU A 80 -3.58 20.25 -8.61
CA GLU A 80 -3.69 21.44 -9.46
C GLU A 80 -2.38 21.78 -10.20
N GLN A 81 -1.23 21.31 -9.68
CA GLN A 81 0.09 21.49 -10.30
C GLN A 81 0.42 20.37 -11.30
N GLY A 82 -0.49 19.42 -11.49
CA GLY A 82 -0.27 18.29 -12.39
C GLY A 82 0.44 17.10 -11.75
N THR A 83 0.72 17.15 -10.44
CA THR A 83 1.47 16.09 -9.73
C THR A 83 0.53 14.94 -9.37
N ILE A 84 0.95 13.72 -9.66
CA ILE A 84 0.19 12.52 -9.28
C ILE A 84 0.41 12.23 -7.79
N ARG A 85 -0.68 12.11 -7.04
CA ARG A 85 -0.72 11.79 -5.61
C ARG A 85 -1.47 10.49 -5.39
N ILE A 86 -1.05 9.72 -4.39
CA ILE A 86 -1.81 8.58 -3.90
C ILE A 86 -2.97 9.12 -3.05
N ALA A 87 -4.20 8.78 -3.42
CA ALA A 87 -5.42 9.11 -2.67
C ALA A 87 -6.00 7.90 -1.91
N LEU A 88 -5.61 6.68 -2.30
CA LEU A 88 -5.98 5.45 -1.60
C LEU A 88 -4.89 4.40 -1.81
N HIS A 89 -4.54 3.71 -0.73
CA HIS A 89 -3.73 2.48 -0.73
C HIS A 89 -4.51 1.44 0.07
N HIS A 90 -4.90 0.35 -0.58
CA HIS A 90 -5.44 -0.83 0.09
C HIS A 90 -4.59 -2.05 -0.28
N SER A 91 -4.29 -2.87 0.72
CA SER A 91 -3.47 -4.07 0.59
C SER A 91 -4.05 -5.18 1.44
N SER A 92 -4.18 -6.36 0.86
CA SER A 92 -4.60 -7.56 1.59
C SER A 92 -3.76 -8.75 1.16
N LEU A 93 -3.66 -9.74 2.04
CA LEU A 93 -3.25 -11.07 1.61
C LEU A 93 -4.35 -11.64 0.72
N GLU A 94 -3.94 -12.42 -0.27
CA GLU A 94 -4.85 -13.11 -1.16
C GLU A 94 -5.75 -14.06 -0.36
N TYR A 95 -7.02 -14.11 -0.73
CA TYR A 95 -7.94 -15.09 -0.15
C TYR A 95 -7.55 -16.50 -0.60
N ILE A 96 -7.33 -17.38 0.36
CA ILE A 96 -7.10 -18.80 0.13
C ILE A 96 -8.33 -19.53 0.66
N SER A 97 -9.05 -20.24 -0.22
CA SER A 97 -10.19 -21.07 0.19
C SER A 97 -9.71 -22.25 1.04
N GLU A 98 -10.50 -22.62 2.05
CA GLU A 98 -10.30 -23.82 2.87
C GLU A 98 -10.55 -25.12 2.08
#